data_AF-A0ABC9BNB9-F1
#
_entry.id   AF-A0ABC9BNB9-F1
#
_cell.length_a   1.000
_cell.length_b   1.000
_cell.length_c   1.000
_cell.angle_alpha   90.00
_cell.angle_beta   90.00
_cell.angle_gamma   90.00
#
_symmetry.space_group_name_H-M   'P 1'
#
loop_
_entity.id
_entity.type
_entity.pdbx_description
1 polymer ?
#
loop_
_entity_poly.entity_id
_entity_poly.type
_entity_poly.pdbx_seq_one_letter_code
_entity_poly.pdbx_strand_id
1 'polypeptide(L)'
;MSTSCLLATAAIPRATSHLLSELPDTTPKVTGRLLQKGAGGHVLIRRRRRRVVVQMIKRRPTSKLEPPPASLPDNEDILRDILLRLPPLPSSLPRASLVSKLWHRIVSDPGFRRRFRAHHHKAPPLLGFFSADFDDELETDLHVFTPTLRAPDRIPPARFSCPSKGSLLGFRHGLALLKCGLKAIVWDPVTNYQCSVDFPPEFNANRQMRIYFGAVMRDDSAGSNSFKLLMLFHTVFERTLCASVYESELGKWGEIISTQTFSDIFKPSVMVGNKLYFLILYRNNGFLQFDLDNHSMAVIQMSKDIPITEGSDVQALRTQDGGLGFAVVSKHRMQLWGKTVISGDNVVRGELHKTIELDQLLSLRPSTDIDQSSVIGYDEVSNMIFIWTTMGVFMIQLESMKFTKVCEDTSIRGYFPFASFYPC
;
A
#
# COMPACT_ATOMS: atom_id res chain seq x y z
N MET A 1 -47.86 -6.97 22.90
CA MET A 1 -47.45 -7.32 24.28
C MET A 1 -46.02 -6.84 24.44
N SER A 2 -45.82 -5.80 25.24
CA SER A 2 -44.51 -5.24 25.57
C SER A 2 -43.68 -6.26 26.34
N THR A 3 -42.37 -6.28 26.10
CA THR A 3 -41.43 -6.70 27.15
C THR A 3 -40.16 -5.88 26.97
N SER A 4 -40.02 -4.90 27.87
CA SER A 4 -38.84 -4.09 28.10
C SER A 4 -37.89 -4.88 28.98
N CYS A 5 -36.59 -4.90 28.67
CA CYS A 5 -35.57 -5.43 29.58
C CYS A 5 -34.44 -4.41 29.76
N LEU A 6 -34.38 -3.89 30.98
CA LEU A 6 -33.34 -3.02 31.53
C LEU A 6 -32.01 -3.77 31.63
N LEU A 7 -30.91 -3.11 31.26
CA LEU A 7 -29.57 -3.53 31.69
C LEU A 7 -28.84 -2.35 32.33
N ALA A 8 -28.36 -2.62 33.54
CA ALA A 8 -27.76 -1.71 34.49
C ALA A 8 -26.28 -1.42 34.17
N THR A 9 -25.90 -0.16 34.34
CA THR A 9 -24.55 0.38 34.20
C THR A 9 -23.73 0.10 35.47
N ALA A 10 -22.59 -0.59 35.33
CA ALA A 10 -21.62 -0.77 36.41
C ALA A 10 -20.33 0.00 36.09
N ALA A 11 -19.99 0.97 36.95
CA ALA A 11 -18.77 1.76 36.90
C ALA A 11 -17.63 1.08 37.68
N ILE A 12 -16.40 1.12 37.17
CA ILE A 12 -15.18 0.66 37.87
C ILE A 12 -14.10 1.76 37.76
N PRO A 13 -13.30 2.02 38.81
CA PRO A 13 -12.61 3.28 39.04
C PRO A 13 -11.19 3.36 38.46
N ARG A 14 -10.75 4.59 38.19
CA ARG A 14 -9.39 5.00 37.81
C ARG A 14 -8.43 4.90 39.01
N ALA A 15 -7.27 4.29 38.81
CA ALA A 15 -6.11 4.41 39.70
C ALA A 15 -5.02 5.22 39.02
N THR A 16 -4.62 6.33 39.63
CA THR A 16 -3.53 7.23 39.21
C THR A 16 -2.25 6.90 39.97
N SER A 17 -1.14 6.74 39.24
CA SER A 17 0.21 6.49 39.76
C SER A 17 0.92 7.79 40.14
N HIS A 18 1.61 7.76 41.28
CA HIS A 18 2.48 8.80 41.83
C HIS A 18 3.85 8.89 41.14
N LEU A 19 4.33 10.14 41.04
CA LEU A 19 5.70 10.67 41.28
C LEU A 19 6.93 9.90 40.76
N LEU A 20 7.80 10.62 40.03
CA LEU A 20 9.20 10.89 40.43
C LEU A 20 9.89 11.86 39.46
N SER A 21 10.28 13.00 39.99
CA SER A 21 11.22 13.98 39.45
C SER A 21 12.51 13.92 40.28
N GLU A 22 13.67 13.94 39.63
CA GLU A 22 14.80 14.84 39.93
C GLU A 22 16.10 14.39 39.24
N LEU A 23 16.72 15.36 38.55
CA LEU A 23 18.10 15.37 38.05
C LEU A 23 19.06 15.71 39.20
N PRO A 24 20.38 15.47 39.04
CA PRO A 24 21.20 16.66 38.85
C PRO A 24 22.34 16.54 37.82
N ASP A 25 22.55 17.73 37.27
CA ASP A 25 23.66 18.36 36.56
C ASP A 25 25.09 17.93 36.97
N THR A 26 26.01 17.95 36.00
CA THR A 26 27.44 18.31 36.22
C THR A 26 28.19 18.42 34.88
N THR A 27 28.49 19.64 34.46
CA THR A 27 29.58 19.97 33.53
C THR A 27 30.88 20.17 34.32
N PRO A 28 32.08 20.02 33.72
CA PRO A 28 32.80 21.25 33.35
C PRO A 28 33.82 21.16 32.18
N LYS A 29 33.97 22.34 31.55
CA LYS A 29 35.22 23.04 31.15
C LYS A 29 36.09 22.54 29.99
N VAL A 30 35.95 23.30 28.90
CA VAL A 30 36.89 23.55 27.81
C VAL A 30 38.05 24.44 28.28
N THR A 31 39.29 24.15 27.86
CA THR A 31 40.38 25.14 27.76
C THR A 31 41.09 24.98 26.42
N GLY A 32 41.13 26.09 25.65
CA GLY A 32 41.79 26.17 24.36
C GLY A 32 43.27 26.53 24.45
N ARG A 33 44.03 26.21 23.40
CA ARG A 33 45.36 26.78 23.13
C ARG A 33 45.45 27.24 21.68
N LEU A 34 45.80 28.51 21.52
CA LEU A 34 46.05 29.20 20.25
C LEU A 34 47.47 28.89 19.70
N LEU A 35 47.47 28.56 18.40
CA LEU A 35 48.33 28.99 17.29
C LEU A 35 49.72 29.63 17.58
N GLN A 36 50.75 29.01 16.99
CA GLN A 36 51.98 29.66 16.51
C GLN A 36 51.86 30.01 15.02
N LYS A 37 52.19 31.26 14.66
CA LYS A 37 52.76 31.70 13.37
C LYS A 37 54.23 32.05 13.68
N GLY A 38 55.26 31.87 12.84
CA GLY A 38 55.37 31.82 11.39
C GLY A 38 56.45 32.83 10.99
N ALA A 39 57.52 32.38 10.31
CA ALA A 39 58.50 33.15 9.53
C ALA A 39 59.57 32.13 9.08
N GLY A 40 60.16 32.13 7.88
CA GLY A 40 60.23 33.04 6.75
C GLY A 40 61.43 32.57 5.91
N GLY A 41 61.51 32.94 4.62
CA GLY A 41 62.75 32.77 3.86
C GLY A 41 62.57 32.38 2.39
N HIS A 42 62.38 33.38 1.54
CA HIS A 42 62.57 33.32 0.09
C HIS A 42 64.07 33.33 -0.25
N VAL A 43 64.52 32.50 -1.20
CA VAL A 43 65.63 32.84 -2.10
C VAL A 43 65.32 32.35 -3.53
N LEU A 44 65.14 33.34 -4.40
CA LEU A 44 65.11 33.27 -5.87
C LEU A 44 66.54 33.02 -6.38
N ILE A 45 66.75 32.39 -7.55
CA ILE A 45 67.69 32.89 -8.60
C ILE A 45 67.83 31.95 -9.83
N ARG A 46 67.67 32.62 -10.99
CA ARG A 46 68.23 32.43 -12.35
C ARG A 46 67.80 31.27 -13.27
N ARG A 47 66.98 31.69 -14.24
CA ARG A 47 66.89 31.18 -15.61
C ARG A 47 68.25 31.18 -16.34
N ARG A 48 68.53 30.12 -17.10
CA ARG A 48 69.35 30.15 -18.32
C ARG A 48 68.65 29.35 -19.41
N ARG A 49 68.24 30.04 -20.49
CA ARG A 49 67.79 29.43 -21.74
C ARG A 49 69.02 29.04 -22.55
N ARG A 50 69.12 27.78 -22.99
CA ARG A 50 69.91 27.37 -24.16
C ARG A 50 68.97 26.68 -25.13
N ARG A 51 68.84 27.23 -26.34
CA ARG A 51 68.29 26.53 -27.51
C ARG A 51 69.43 25.69 -28.10
N VAL A 52 69.20 24.39 -28.26
CA VAL A 52 69.96 23.52 -29.17
C VAL A 52 68.92 22.82 -30.03
N VAL A 53 69.10 22.89 -31.36
CA VAL A 53 68.18 22.37 -32.37
C VAL A 53 68.78 21.06 -32.92
N VAL A 54 67.98 20.00 -32.75
CA VAL A 54 67.78 18.81 -33.61
C VAL A 54 68.94 17.83 -33.81
N GLN A 55 68.71 16.60 -33.32
CA GLN A 55 68.94 15.41 -34.13
C GLN A 55 67.85 14.36 -33.84
N MET A 56 67.22 13.86 -34.91
CA MET A 56 66.13 12.88 -34.87
C MET A 56 66.62 11.53 -34.36
N ILE A 57 66.19 11.14 -33.16
CA ILE A 57 66.27 9.76 -32.68
C ILE A 57 64.89 9.14 -32.86
N LYS A 58 64.84 8.05 -33.65
CA LYS A 58 63.66 7.25 -33.98
C LYS A 58 62.83 6.94 -32.73
N ARG A 59 61.58 7.42 -32.69
CA ARG A 59 60.59 7.05 -31.67
C ARG A 59 60.25 5.57 -31.79
N ARG A 60 60.38 4.82 -30.69
CA ARG A 60 59.78 3.50 -30.50
C ARG A 60 58.25 3.59 -30.65
N PRO A 61 57.56 2.50 -31.05
CA PRO A 61 56.11 2.50 -31.18
C PRO A 61 55.46 2.83 -29.84
N THR A 62 54.42 3.67 -29.90
CA THR A 62 53.51 4.04 -28.82
C THR A 62 53.05 2.82 -28.04
N SER A 63 53.25 2.84 -26.73
CA SER A 63 52.49 1.98 -25.80
C SER A 63 51.01 2.21 -26.08
N LYS A 64 50.27 1.13 -26.37
CA LYS A 64 48.81 1.11 -26.28
C LYS A 64 48.43 1.76 -24.96
N LEU A 65 47.62 2.82 -24.98
CA LEU A 65 46.95 3.29 -23.77
C LEU A 65 46.06 2.13 -23.32
N GLU A 66 46.44 1.47 -22.23
CA GLU A 66 45.49 0.66 -21.48
C GLU A 66 44.31 1.56 -21.08
N PRO A 67 43.06 1.08 -21.22
CA PRO A 67 41.93 1.79 -20.63
C PRO A 67 42.20 1.92 -19.12
N PRO A 68 41.85 3.06 -18.49
CA PRO A 68 42.06 3.22 -17.06
C PRO A 68 41.39 2.04 -16.34
N PRO A 69 42.07 1.42 -15.36
CA PRO A 69 41.47 0.35 -14.59
C PRO A 69 40.15 0.86 -14.01
N ALA A 70 39.09 0.08 -14.16
CA ALA A 70 37.79 0.39 -13.57
C ALA A 70 38.02 0.78 -12.11
N SER A 71 37.72 2.03 -11.76
CA SER A 71 37.86 2.53 -10.40
C SER A 71 37.04 1.62 -9.50
N LEU A 72 37.69 1.00 -8.51
CA LEU A 72 37.01 0.31 -7.41
C LEU A 72 35.94 1.26 -6.85
N PRO A 73 34.70 0.80 -6.60
CA PRO A 73 33.66 1.67 -6.10
C PRO A 73 34.14 2.36 -4.82
N ASP A 74 33.90 3.67 -4.71
CA ASP A 74 34.24 4.42 -3.51
C ASP A 74 33.58 3.73 -2.30
N ASN A 75 34.25 3.74 -1.14
CA ASN A 75 33.74 3.10 0.08
C ASN A 75 32.32 3.58 0.45
N GLU A 76 31.97 4.80 0.04
CA GLU A 76 30.61 5.35 0.20
C GLU A 76 29.57 4.73 -0.74
N ASP A 77 29.96 4.34 -1.96
CA ASP A 77 29.05 3.71 -2.93
C ASP A 77 28.74 2.27 -2.52
N ILE A 78 29.75 1.52 -2.08
CA ILE A 78 29.52 0.18 -1.48
C ILE A 78 28.58 0.30 -0.28
N LEU A 79 28.78 1.31 0.57
CA LEU A 79 27.92 1.54 1.72
C LEU A 79 26.49 1.89 1.32
N ARG A 80 26.28 2.72 0.29
CA ARG A 80 24.94 2.98 -0.27
C ARG A 80 24.28 1.69 -0.73
N ASP A 81 25.00 0.82 -1.42
CA ASP A 81 24.47 -0.46 -1.90
C ASP A 81 24.09 -1.41 -0.75
N ILE A 82 24.89 -1.44 0.31
CA ILE A 82 24.57 -2.21 1.53
C ILE A 82 23.29 -1.67 2.18
N LEU A 83 23.19 -0.34 2.35
CA LEU A 83 22.03 0.31 2.96
C LEU A 83 20.76 0.15 2.12
N LEU A 84 20.87 0.12 0.78
CA LEU A 84 19.73 -0.11 -0.12
C LEU A 84 19.10 -1.50 0.08
N ARG A 85 19.90 -2.50 0.47
CA ARG A 85 19.46 -3.88 0.69
C ARG A 85 18.83 -4.13 2.05
N LEU A 86 18.85 -3.13 2.96
CA LEU A 86 18.14 -3.25 4.23
C LEU A 86 16.65 -3.45 4.00
N PRO A 87 15.96 -4.25 4.84
CA PRO A 87 14.52 -4.46 4.69
C PRO A 87 13.78 -3.12 4.85
N PRO A 88 12.67 -2.88 4.15
CA PRO A 88 11.96 -1.60 4.18
C PRO A 88 11.11 -1.37 5.44
N LEU A 89 11.51 -1.92 6.58
CA LEU A 89 10.80 -1.77 7.85
C LEU A 89 11.01 -0.36 8.45
N PRO A 90 10.03 0.15 9.22
CA PRO A 90 10.12 1.46 9.89
C PRO A 90 11.42 1.68 10.68
N SER A 91 11.97 0.64 11.33
CA SER A 91 13.17 0.76 12.15
C SER A 91 14.50 0.59 11.41
N SER A 92 14.51 0.08 10.16
CA SER A 92 15.77 -0.30 9.47
C SER A 92 16.73 0.87 9.29
N LEU A 93 16.24 1.93 8.64
CA LEU A 93 17.03 3.10 8.32
C LEU A 93 17.35 3.96 9.56
N PRO A 94 16.43 4.21 10.53
CA PRO A 94 16.76 4.86 11.78
C PRO A 94 17.89 4.14 12.52
N ARG A 95 17.83 2.81 12.63
CA ARG A 95 18.88 2.02 13.29
C ARG A 95 20.21 2.09 12.55
N ALA A 96 20.17 2.02 11.22
CA ALA A 96 21.37 2.20 10.38
C ALA A 96 21.99 3.59 10.59
N SER A 97 21.17 4.64 10.72
CA SER A 97 21.65 6.00 10.93
C SER A 97 22.44 6.17 12.24
N LEU A 98 22.21 5.31 13.23
CA LEU A 98 22.89 5.38 14.53
C LEU A 98 24.27 4.71 14.54
N VAL A 99 24.65 3.99 13.48
CA VAL A 99 25.94 3.27 13.40
C VAL A 99 27.12 4.23 13.33
N SER A 100 27.02 5.29 12.51
CA SER A 100 28.08 6.30 12.36
C SER A 100 27.56 7.57 11.70
N LYS A 101 28.33 8.67 11.80
CA LYS A 101 28.02 9.94 11.09
C LYS A 101 27.94 9.77 9.58
N LEU A 102 28.73 8.87 9.00
CA LEU A 102 28.70 8.58 7.56
C LEU A 102 27.38 7.89 7.16
N TRP A 103 26.97 6.87 7.92
CA TRP A 103 25.71 6.16 7.69
C TRP A 103 24.53 7.11 7.85
N HIS A 104 24.52 7.93 8.91
CA HIS A 104 23.49 8.95 9.10
C HIS A 104 23.39 9.90 7.89
N ARG A 105 24.53 10.41 7.41
CA ARG A 105 24.55 11.32 6.25
C ARG A 105 23.95 10.69 5.00
N ILE A 106 24.24 9.41 4.73
CA ILE A 106 23.71 8.69 3.58
C ILE A 106 22.21 8.44 3.73
N VAL A 107 21.77 7.96 4.89
CA VAL A 107 20.34 7.65 5.13
C VAL A 107 19.47 8.91 5.11
N SER A 108 19.99 10.03 5.60
CA SER A 108 19.30 11.32 5.61
C SER A 108 19.25 12.00 4.24
N ASP A 109 20.07 11.57 3.26
CA ASP A 109 20.04 12.11 1.89
C ASP A 109 18.69 11.84 1.21
N PRO A 110 17.96 12.88 0.75
CA PRO A 110 16.70 12.70 0.04
C PRO A 110 16.86 11.85 -1.23
N GLY A 111 18.01 11.93 -1.90
CA GLY A 111 18.32 11.11 -3.08
C GLY A 111 18.38 9.62 -2.75
N PHE A 112 19.09 9.26 -1.68
CA PHE A 112 19.15 7.90 -1.16
C PHE A 112 17.76 7.38 -0.75
N ARG A 113 16.96 8.16 -0.01
CA ARG A 113 15.60 7.76 0.40
C ARG A 113 14.69 7.49 -0.80
N ARG A 114 14.80 8.29 -1.87
CA ARG A 114 14.09 8.03 -3.14
C ARG A 114 14.55 6.73 -3.78
N ARG A 115 15.87 6.49 -3.87
CA ARG A 115 16.43 5.23 -4.39
C ARG A 115 16.01 4.02 -3.56
N PHE A 116 15.98 4.15 -2.23
CA PHE A 116 15.53 3.09 -1.32
C PHE A 116 14.07 2.73 -1.56
N ARG A 117 13.17 3.73 -1.61
CA ARG A 117 11.75 3.50 -1.95
C ARG A 117 11.59 2.90 -3.36
N ALA A 118 12.34 3.40 -4.34
CA ALA A 118 12.34 2.86 -5.70
C ALA A 118 12.91 1.43 -5.76
N HIS A 119 13.85 1.06 -4.90
CA HIS A 119 14.37 -0.31 -4.83
C HIS A 119 13.30 -1.28 -4.29
N HIS A 120 12.52 -0.83 -3.30
CA HIS A 120 11.52 -1.65 -2.62
C HIS A 120 10.08 -1.45 -3.12
N HIS A 121 9.83 -0.63 -4.15
CA HIS A 121 8.49 -0.15 -4.55
C HIS A 121 7.46 -1.26 -4.79
N LYS A 122 7.91 -2.46 -5.21
CA LYS A 122 7.02 -3.61 -5.46
C LYS A 122 6.59 -4.34 -4.18
N ALA A 123 7.21 -4.05 -3.04
CA ALA A 123 6.94 -4.71 -1.77
C ALA A 123 7.12 -3.75 -0.57
N PRO A 124 6.37 -2.63 -0.50
CA PRO A 124 6.27 -1.86 0.74
C PRO A 124 5.76 -2.75 1.90
N PRO A 125 6.20 -2.47 3.15
CA PRO A 125 5.72 -3.22 4.29
C PRO A 125 4.24 -2.94 4.54
N LEU A 126 3.50 -3.99 4.89
CA LEU A 126 2.14 -3.87 5.41
C LEU A 126 2.22 -3.33 6.84
N LEU A 127 1.90 -2.05 7.03
CA LEU A 127 2.00 -1.36 8.31
C LEU A 127 0.86 -1.74 9.27
N GLY A 128 -0.31 -1.98 8.69
CA GLY A 128 -1.52 -2.33 9.42
C GLY A 128 -2.74 -2.35 8.49
N PHE A 129 -3.92 -2.19 9.07
CA PHE A 129 -5.17 -2.07 8.34
C PHE A 129 -6.10 -1.10 9.06
N PHE A 130 -7.05 -0.55 8.32
CA PHE A 130 -8.18 0.18 8.86
C PHE A 130 -9.41 -0.73 8.88
N SER A 131 -10.09 -0.79 10.01
CA SER A 131 -11.38 -1.46 10.13
C SER A 131 -12.51 -0.45 9.93
N ALA A 132 -13.53 -0.85 9.19
CA ALA A 132 -14.79 -0.12 9.11
C ALA A 132 -15.92 -0.94 9.73
N ASP A 133 -16.63 -0.34 10.68
CA ASP A 133 -17.86 -0.86 11.24
C ASP A 133 -19.02 -0.28 10.43
N PHE A 134 -19.81 -1.15 9.77
CA PHE A 134 -21.06 -0.74 9.14
C PHE A 134 -22.16 -0.83 10.20
N ASP A 135 -22.36 0.23 10.96
CA ASP A 135 -23.60 0.40 11.73
C ASP A 135 -24.55 1.27 10.90
N ASP A 136 -25.62 0.64 10.38
CA ASP A 136 -26.57 1.24 9.43
C ASP A 136 -27.33 2.47 9.98
N GLU A 137 -27.20 2.78 11.28
CA GLU A 137 -28.00 3.80 11.97
C GLU A 137 -27.24 5.08 12.34
N LEU A 138 -25.90 5.08 12.33
CA LEU A 138 -25.08 6.24 12.66
C LEU A 138 -23.94 6.35 11.65
N GLU A 139 -23.89 7.46 10.90
CA GLU A 139 -22.73 7.85 10.05
C GLU A 139 -21.48 8.18 10.91
N THR A 140 -21.19 7.38 11.93
CA THR A 140 -19.96 7.44 12.72
C THR A 140 -19.03 6.33 12.26
N ASP A 141 -18.50 6.48 11.06
CA ASP A 141 -17.44 5.61 10.52
C ASP A 141 -16.14 5.80 11.33
N LEU A 142 -16.01 5.10 12.46
CA LEU A 142 -14.75 5.06 13.21
C LEU A 142 -13.77 4.12 12.51
N HIS A 143 -13.00 4.69 11.58
CA HIS A 143 -11.87 3.98 10.96
C HIS A 143 -10.70 3.90 11.95
N VAL A 144 -10.57 2.77 12.64
CA VAL A 144 -9.48 2.53 13.59
C VAL A 144 -8.31 1.83 12.89
N PHE A 145 -7.12 2.41 13.00
CA PHE A 145 -5.90 1.77 12.51
C PHE A 145 -5.41 0.70 13.50
N THR A 146 -5.25 -0.52 13.02
CA THR A 146 -4.64 -1.62 13.77
C THR A 146 -3.29 -1.99 13.15
N PRO A 147 -2.17 -1.85 13.90
CA PRO A 147 -0.85 -2.21 13.39
C PRO A 147 -0.69 -3.73 13.30
N THR A 148 -0.09 -4.19 12.21
CA THR A 148 0.24 -5.62 11.99
C THR A 148 1.69 -5.93 12.38
N LEU A 149 2.57 -4.93 12.36
CA LEU A 149 3.98 -5.08 12.70
C LEU A 149 4.18 -5.21 14.22
N ARG A 150 5.13 -6.07 14.62
CA ARG A 150 5.57 -6.23 16.02
C ARG A 150 6.62 -5.16 16.38
N ALA A 151 6.86 -4.99 17.67
CA ALA A 151 7.99 -4.18 18.13
C ALA A 151 9.31 -4.73 17.56
N PRO A 152 10.25 -3.87 17.12
CA PRO A 152 10.26 -2.42 17.26
C PRO A 152 9.55 -1.65 16.14
N ASP A 153 9.05 -2.32 15.10
CA ASP A 153 8.47 -1.72 13.89
C ASP A 153 6.99 -1.36 14.02
N ARG A 154 6.37 -1.63 15.17
CA ARG A 154 4.97 -1.32 15.46
C ARG A 154 4.74 0.19 15.46
N ILE A 155 3.85 0.66 14.60
CA ILE A 155 3.41 2.06 14.57
C ILE A 155 2.20 2.24 15.51
N PRO A 156 2.22 3.20 16.45
CA PRO A 156 1.07 3.45 17.32
C PRO A 156 -0.17 3.90 16.53
N PRO A 157 -1.38 3.40 16.85
CA PRO A 157 -2.63 3.78 16.20
C PRO A 157 -2.87 5.29 16.09
N ALA A 158 -2.51 6.04 17.13
CA ALA A 158 -2.65 7.50 17.18
C ALA A 158 -1.86 8.25 16.09
N ARG A 159 -0.93 7.58 15.38
CA ARG A 159 -0.21 8.18 14.24
C ARG A 159 -1.07 8.27 12.98
N PHE A 160 -2.08 7.41 12.84
CA PHE A 160 -2.94 7.35 11.67
C PHE A 160 -4.39 7.54 12.09
N SER A 161 -4.79 8.79 12.29
CA SER A 161 -6.18 9.15 12.54
C SER A 161 -6.86 9.50 11.23
N CYS A 162 -7.76 8.62 10.80
CA CYS A 162 -8.56 8.84 9.61
C CYS A 162 -9.41 10.12 9.77
N PRO A 163 -9.45 11.03 8.77
CA PRO A 163 -10.33 12.19 8.83
C PRO A 163 -11.79 11.71 8.89
N SER A 164 -12.46 12.00 10.01
CA SER A 164 -13.65 11.32 10.53
C SER A 164 -14.97 11.57 9.80
N LYS A 165 -14.94 11.82 8.49
CA LYS A 165 -16.15 12.05 7.68
C LYS A 165 -16.00 11.37 6.33
N GLY A 166 -16.51 10.13 6.23
CA GLY A 166 -16.67 9.46 4.95
C GLY A 166 -16.39 7.97 4.96
N SER A 167 -17.02 7.29 4.01
CA SER A 167 -16.85 5.86 3.78
C SER A 167 -15.52 5.62 3.05
N LEU A 168 -14.69 4.75 3.62
CA LEU A 168 -13.42 4.35 3.04
C LEU A 168 -13.67 3.37 1.88
N LEU A 169 -13.17 3.70 0.70
CA LEU A 169 -13.36 2.88 -0.52
C LEU A 169 -12.16 1.96 -0.79
N GLY A 170 -10.96 2.29 -0.29
CA GLY A 170 -9.78 1.47 -0.46
C GLY A 170 -8.45 2.19 -0.22
N PHE A 171 -7.37 1.41 -0.19
CA PHE A 171 -5.99 1.89 -0.22
C PHE A 171 -5.26 1.35 -1.44
N ARG A 172 -4.35 2.15 -1.99
CA ARG A 172 -3.38 1.72 -3.01
C ARG A 172 -2.22 2.71 -3.08
N HIS A 173 -1.01 2.20 -3.31
CA HIS A 173 0.22 3.02 -3.41
C HIS A 173 0.42 3.99 -2.21
N GLY A 174 0.03 3.56 -1.01
CA GLY A 174 0.08 4.35 0.22
C GLY A 174 -0.94 5.50 0.32
N LEU A 175 -1.88 5.60 -0.62
CA LEU A 175 -2.99 6.55 -0.60
C LEU A 175 -4.29 5.85 -0.23
N ALA A 176 -5.13 6.51 0.55
CA ALA A 176 -6.50 6.15 0.86
C ALA A 176 -7.46 6.93 -0.04
N LEU A 177 -8.58 6.31 -0.39
CA LEU A 177 -9.71 6.97 -1.02
C LEU A 177 -10.93 6.92 -0.09
N LEU A 178 -11.44 8.08 0.29
CA LEU A 178 -12.68 8.20 1.05
C LEU A 178 -13.75 8.91 0.23
N LYS A 179 -15.01 8.55 0.46
CA LYS A 179 -16.18 9.26 -0.04
C LYS A 179 -16.81 10.04 1.10
N CYS A 180 -16.85 11.36 0.95
CA CYS A 180 -17.57 12.26 1.86
C CYS A 180 -18.64 13.00 1.07
N GLY A 181 -19.91 12.60 1.22
CA GLY A 181 -21.00 13.15 0.39
C GLY A 181 -20.77 12.85 -1.10
N LEU A 182 -20.63 13.92 -1.90
CA LEU A 182 -20.34 13.90 -3.35
C LEU A 182 -18.91 14.37 -3.66
N LYS A 183 -18.00 14.13 -2.70
CA LYS A 183 -16.57 14.41 -2.84
C LYS A 183 -15.78 13.13 -2.62
N ALA A 184 -14.74 12.96 -3.42
CA ALA A 184 -13.66 12.03 -3.13
C ALA A 184 -12.58 12.76 -2.33
N ILE A 185 -12.12 12.14 -1.25
CA ILE A 185 -10.98 12.62 -0.48
C ILE A 185 -9.85 11.61 -0.68
N VAL A 186 -8.77 12.06 -1.31
CA VAL A 186 -7.51 11.32 -1.38
C VAL A 186 -6.68 11.71 -0.17
N TRP A 187 -6.28 10.72 0.63
CA TRP A 187 -5.54 10.92 1.88
C TRP A 187 -4.27 10.08 1.90
N ASP A 188 -3.14 10.70 2.22
CA ASP A 188 -1.89 10.00 2.54
C ASP A 188 -1.73 9.95 4.06
N PRO A 189 -1.89 8.78 4.71
CA PRO A 189 -1.77 8.69 6.17
C PRO A 189 -0.38 9.01 6.71
N VAL A 190 0.66 8.85 5.89
CA VAL A 190 2.06 9.05 6.30
C VAL A 190 2.40 10.53 6.33
N THR A 191 2.04 11.26 5.27
CA THR A 191 2.33 12.70 5.15
C THR A 191 1.19 13.57 5.68
N ASN A 192 0.05 12.97 6.00
CA ASN A 192 -1.22 13.62 6.26
C ASN A 192 -1.67 14.57 5.13
N TYR A 193 -1.16 14.37 3.92
CA TYR A 193 -1.63 15.09 2.73
C TYR A 193 -3.07 14.70 2.44
N GLN A 194 -3.90 15.69 2.13
CA GLN A 194 -5.31 15.50 1.77
C GLN A 194 -5.65 16.33 0.54
N CYS A 195 -6.35 15.72 -0.40
CA CYS A 195 -6.91 16.38 -1.57
C CYS A 195 -8.40 16.03 -1.68
N SER A 196 -9.25 17.04 -1.73
CA SER A 196 -10.69 16.89 -1.89
C SER A 196 -11.06 17.22 -3.33
N VAL A 197 -11.75 16.31 -4.00
CA VAL A 197 -12.17 16.41 -5.40
C VAL A 197 -13.68 16.25 -5.46
N ASP A 198 -14.37 17.27 -5.94
CA ASP A 198 -15.81 17.19 -6.20
C ASP A 198 -16.09 16.19 -7.33
N PHE A 199 -17.14 15.38 -7.20
CA PHE A 199 -17.54 14.49 -8.28
C PHE A 199 -17.96 15.27 -9.54
N PRO A 200 -17.88 14.65 -10.73
CA PRO A 200 -18.42 15.25 -11.95
C PRO A 200 -19.88 15.70 -11.75
N PRO A 201 -20.32 16.84 -12.30
CA PRO A 201 -21.70 17.30 -12.17
C PRO A 201 -22.76 16.24 -12.52
N GLU A 202 -22.46 15.38 -13.47
CA GLU A 202 -23.31 14.28 -13.95
C GLU A 202 -23.51 13.20 -12.87
N PHE A 203 -22.56 13.04 -11.95
CA PHE A 203 -22.67 12.14 -10.80
C PHE A 203 -23.65 12.68 -9.75
N ASN A 204 -24.01 13.96 -9.82
CA ASN A 204 -24.89 14.62 -8.86
C ASN A 204 -26.37 14.57 -9.25
N ALA A 205 -26.70 14.18 -10.49
CA ALA A 205 -28.07 14.06 -10.98
C ALA A 205 -28.78 12.87 -10.31
N ASN A 206 -29.90 13.11 -9.63
CA ASN A 206 -30.73 12.07 -8.99
C ASN A 206 -30.01 11.25 -7.88
N ARG A 207 -29.84 11.88 -6.71
CA ARG A 207 -29.05 11.35 -5.58
C ARG A 207 -29.59 10.07 -4.93
N GLN A 208 -30.84 9.70 -5.20
CA GLN A 208 -31.47 8.54 -4.56
C GLN A 208 -30.95 7.25 -5.19
N MET A 209 -30.49 6.32 -4.35
CA MET A 209 -30.13 4.96 -4.72
C MET A 209 -28.95 4.81 -5.70
N ARG A 210 -27.90 5.63 -5.53
CA ARG A 210 -26.61 5.44 -6.20
C ARG A 210 -25.58 4.84 -5.25
N ILE A 211 -24.90 3.78 -5.68
CA ILE A 211 -23.79 3.19 -4.95
C ILE A 211 -22.49 3.56 -5.66
N TYR A 212 -21.53 4.08 -4.89
CA TYR A 212 -20.26 4.59 -5.40
C TYR A 212 -19.12 3.69 -5.00
N PHE A 213 -18.20 3.48 -5.94
CA PHE A 213 -16.94 2.78 -5.75
C PHE A 213 -15.82 3.59 -6.34
N GLY A 214 -14.58 3.22 -6.04
CA GLY A 214 -13.46 3.87 -6.66
C GLY A 214 -12.13 3.24 -6.32
N ALA A 215 -11.10 3.76 -6.98
CA ALA A 215 -9.72 3.42 -6.71
C ALA A 215 -8.85 4.65 -6.91
N VAL A 216 -7.89 4.85 -6.02
CA VAL A 216 -6.83 5.85 -6.19
C VAL A 216 -5.55 5.15 -6.62
N MET A 217 -4.71 5.81 -7.40
CA MET A 217 -3.39 5.33 -7.80
C MET A 217 -2.44 6.51 -7.83
N ARG A 218 -1.24 6.36 -7.26
CA ARG A 218 -0.15 7.30 -7.58
C ARG A 218 0.21 7.21 -9.06
N ASP A 219 0.48 8.37 -9.65
CA ASP A 219 1.01 8.49 -11.00
C ASP A 219 2.50 8.77 -10.92
N ASP A 220 3.31 7.74 -11.14
CA ASP A 220 4.77 7.83 -11.05
C ASP A 220 5.40 8.62 -12.22
N SER A 221 4.64 8.90 -13.28
CA SER A 221 5.14 9.65 -14.46
C SER A 221 5.13 11.17 -14.25
N ALA A 222 4.32 11.62 -13.29
CA ALA A 222 3.88 13.00 -13.11
C ALA A 222 4.48 13.69 -11.85
N GLY A 223 5.32 12.97 -11.11
CA GLY A 223 6.03 13.49 -9.92
C GLY A 223 5.59 12.86 -8.61
N SER A 224 6.12 13.38 -7.49
CA SER A 224 6.04 12.67 -6.20
C SER A 224 4.63 12.62 -5.57
N ASN A 225 3.69 13.46 -6.02
CA ASN A 225 2.36 13.62 -5.39
C ASN A 225 1.19 13.59 -6.40
N SER A 226 1.47 13.30 -7.67
CA SER A 226 0.44 13.12 -8.69
C SER A 226 -0.31 11.81 -8.46
N PHE A 227 -1.61 11.83 -8.74
CA PHE A 227 -2.47 10.68 -8.62
C PHE A 227 -3.58 10.68 -9.68
N LYS A 228 -4.05 9.49 -9.99
CA LYS A 228 -5.27 9.26 -10.75
C LYS A 228 -6.32 8.68 -9.82
N LEU A 229 -7.55 9.13 -9.98
CA LEU A 229 -8.69 8.69 -9.19
C LEU A 229 -9.76 8.18 -10.15
N LEU A 230 -10.06 6.88 -10.07
CA LEU A 230 -11.20 6.29 -10.75
C LEU A 230 -12.40 6.33 -9.80
N MET A 231 -13.49 6.97 -10.22
CA MET A 231 -14.78 6.88 -9.55
C MET A 231 -15.79 6.15 -10.42
N LEU A 232 -16.53 5.26 -9.79
CA LEU A 232 -17.57 4.43 -10.37
C LEU A 232 -18.86 4.70 -9.63
N PHE A 233 -19.98 4.72 -10.34
CA PHE A 233 -21.29 4.64 -9.73
C PHE A 233 -22.25 3.87 -10.62
N HIS A 234 -23.21 3.21 -9.99
CA HIS A 234 -24.38 2.69 -10.67
C HIS A 234 -25.64 3.14 -9.94
N THR A 235 -26.75 3.16 -10.67
CA THR A 235 -28.06 3.48 -10.13
C THR A 235 -28.80 2.17 -9.87
N VAL A 236 -29.43 1.97 -8.71
CA VAL A 236 -30.10 0.69 -8.35
C VAL A 236 -31.16 0.26 -9.38
N PHE A 237 -31.78 1.21 -10.09
CA PHE A 237 -32.77 0.93 -11.15
C PHE A 237 -32.19 0.88 -12.56
N GLU A 238 -31.06 1.55 -12.79
CA GLU A 238 -30.44 1.64 -14.11
C GLU A 238 -29.34 0.59 -14.19
N ARG A 239 -29.45 -0.31 -15.17
CA ARG A 239 -28.48 -1.40 -15.40
C ARG A 239 -27.20 -0.87 -16.06
N THR A 240 -26.77 0.32 -15.68
CA THR A 240 -25.68 1.07 -16.29
C THR A 240 -24.70 1.46 -15.20
N LEU A 241 -23.46 1.04 -15.39
CA LEU A 241 -22.33 1.48 -14.59
C LEU A 241 -21.62 2.60 -15.34
N CYS A 242 -21.40 3.70 -14.64
CA CYS A 242 -20.68 4.86 -15.16
C CYS A 242 -19.35 5.00 -14.44
N ALA A 243 -18.34 5.42 -15.17
CA ALA A 243 -17.00 5.66 -14.65
C ALA A 243 -16.43 6.96 -15.18
N SER A 244 -15.63 7.62 -14.35
CA SER A 244 -14.79 8.73 -14.77
C SER A 244 -13.47 8.68 -14.02
N VAL A 245 -12.41 9.12 -14.69
CA VAL A 245 -11.07 9.21 -14.12
C VAL A 245 -10.71 10.68 -13.93
N TYR A 246 -10.31 11.04 -12.73
CA TYR A 246 -9.73 12.33 -12.42
C TYR A 246 -8.21 12.25 -12.46
N GLU A 247 -7.58 13.20 -13.13
CA GLU A 247 -6.14 13.33 -13.19
C GLU A 247 -5.71 14.57 -12.39
N SER A 248 -4.93 14.36 -11.32
CA SER A 248 -4.59 15.44 -10.38
C SER A 248 -3.75 16.55 -11.01
N GLU A 249 -2.93 16.22 -12.02
CA GLU A 249 -2.11 17.22 -12.73
C GLU A 249 -2.95 18.21 -13.53
N LEU A 250 -3.95 17.68 -14.25
CA LEU A 250 -4.84 18.49 -15.07
C LEU A 250 -5.94 19.15 -14.23
N GLY A 251 -6.20 18.63 -13.04
CA GLY A 251 -7.25 19.08 -12.14
C GLY A 251 -8.64 18.84 -12.70
N LYS A 252 -8.81 17.82 -13.55
CA LYS A 252 -10.03 17.60 -14.34
C LYS A 252 -10.43 16.13 -14.35
N TRP A 253 -11.75 15.92 -14.43
CA TRP A 253 -12.34 14.64 -14.78
C TRP A 253 -12.27 14.44 -16.30
N GLY A 254 -11.96 13.20 -16.70
CA GLY A 254 -12.08 12.74 -18.07
C GLY A 254 -13.53 12.46 -18.47
N GLU A 255 -13.69 12.04 -19.72
CA GLU A 255 -14.99 11.65 -20.26
C GLU A 255 -15.65 10.55 -19.41
N ILE A 256 -16.97 10.65 -19.26
CA ILE A 256 -17.75 9.63 -18.57
C ILE A 256 -18.02 8.50 -19.56
N ILE A 257 -17.48 7.34 -19.27
CA ILE A 257 -17.79 6.12 -20.01
C ILE A 257 -18.80 5.29 -19.24
N SER A 258 -19.59 4.50 -19.97
CA SER A 258 -20.62 3.66 -19.38
C SER A 258 -20.64 2.28 -20.00
N THR A 259 -21.06 1.30 -19.21
CA THR A 259 -21.30 -0.07 -19.66
C THR A 259 -22.53 -0.62 -18.97
N GLN A 260 -23.21 -1.59 -19.59
CA GLN A 260 -24.31 -2.28 -18.94
C GLN A 260 -23.78 -3.28 -17.91
N THR A 261 -24.39 -3.29 -16.72
CA THR A 261 -24.15 -4.27 -15.66
C THR A 261 -25.47 -4.67 -15.00
N PHE A 262 -25.54 -5.88 -14.46
CA PHE A 262 -26.75 -6.42 -13.82
C PHE A 262 -26.56 -6.69 -12.32
N SER A 263 -25.48 -6.17 -11.73
CA SER A 263 -25.07 -6.59 -10.41
C SER A 263 -24.32 -5.51 -9.64
N ASP A 264 -24.36 -5.67 -8.33
CA ASP A 264 -23.71 -4.80 -7.38
C ASP A 264 -22.20 -5.11 -7.33
N ILE A 265 -21.41 -4.06 -7.13
CA ILE A 265 -19.98 -4.18 -6.83
C ILE A 265 -19.88 -4.23 -5.30
N PHE A 266 -19.05 -5.11 -4.75
CA PHE A 266 -19.01 -5.28 -3.28
C PHE A 266 -17.66 -4.97 -2.64
N LYS A 267 -16.57 -5.05 -3.41
CA LYS A 267 -15.21 -5.05 -2.85
C LYS A 267 -14.26 -4.08 -3.55
N PRO A 268 -13.24 -3.59 -2.84
CA PRO A 268 -12.14 -2.85 -3.45
C PRO A 268 -11.54 -3.64 -4.62
N SER A 269 -11.13 -2.91 -5.67
CA SER A 269 -10.56 -3.53 -6.86
C SER A 269 -9.17 -4.10 -6.63
N VAL A 270 -8.76 -5.00 -7.51
CA VAL A 270 -7.36 -5.44 -7.65
C VAL A 270 -6.78 -4.92 -8.94
N MET A 271 -5.52 -4.48 -8.89
CA MET A 271 -4.78 -4.01 -10.05
C MET A 271 -3.88 -5.13 -10.59
N VAL A 272 -4.04 -5.41 -11.87
CA VAL A 272 -3.25 -6.40 -12.61
C VAL A 272 -2.75 -5.72 -13.88
N GLY A 273 -1.44 -5.51 -13.97
CA GLY A 273 -0.87 -4.63 -14.99
C GLY A 273 -1.39 -3.20 -14.84
N ASN A 274 -1.90 -2.60 -15.92
CA ASN A 274 -2.54 -1.27 -15.90
C ASN A 274 -4.08 -1.37 -15.98
N LYS A 275 -4.65 -2.43 -15.38
CA LYS A 275 -6.09 -2.70 -15.40
C LYS A 275 -6.59 -2.92 -13.98
N LEU A 276 -7.74 -2.33 -13.68
CA LEU A 276 -8.44 -2.53 -12.41
C LEU A 276 -9.58 -3.51 -12.60
N TYR A 277 -9.67 -4.48 -11.71
CA TYR A 277 -10.72 -5.48 -11.69
C TYR A 277 -11.57 -5.30 -10.43
N PHE A 278 -12.83 -4.92 -10.62
CA PHE A 278 -13.82 -4.88 -9.55
C PHE A 278 -14.68 -6.12 -9.63
N LEU A 279 -14.91 -6.77 -8.50
CA LEU A 279 -15.77 -7.94 -8.46
C LEU A 279 -17.23 -7.52 -8.60
N ILE A 280 -17.93 -8.17 -9.52
CA ILE A 280 -19.37 -7.99 -9.74
C ILE A 280 -20.04 -9.29 -9.29
N LEU A 281 -20.83 -9.23 -8.22
CA LEU A 281 -21.58 -10.37 -7.69
C LEU A 281 -23.07 -10.06 -7.82
N TYR A 282 -23.88 -11.08 -8.12
CA TYR A 282 -25.34 -11.07 -8.39
C TYR A 282 -25.70 -11.29 -9.87
N ARG A 283 -26.60 -12.26 -10.13
CA ARG A 283 -27.05 -12.78 -11.46
C ARG A 283 -25.98 -13.37 -12.38
N ASN A 284 -24.89 -12.65 -12.64
CA ASN A 284 -23.78 -13.06 -13.51
C ASN A 284 -22.46 -12.72 -12.81
N ASN A 285 -21.98 -13.64 -11.97
CA ASN A 285 -20.70 -13.49 -11.27
C ASN A 285 -19.59 -13.17 -12.28
N GLY A 286 -18.75 -12.20 -11.96
CA GLY A 286 -17.79 -11.68 -12.92
C GLY A 286 -16.88 -10.60 -12.37
N PHE A 287 -16.18 -9.95 -13.28
CA PHE A 287 -15.36 -8.79 -13.01
C PHE A 287 -15.75 -7.65 -13.94
N LEU A 288 -15.78 -6.44 -13.40
CA LEU A 288 -15.64 -5.24 -14.20
C LEU A 288 -14.15 -5.01 -14.39
N GLN A 289 -13.71 -5.04 -15.65
CA GLN A 289 -12.39 -4.56 -16.02
C GLN A 289 -12.49 -3.09 -16.41
N PHE A 290 -11.66 -2.25 -15.79
CA PHE A 290 -11.35 -0.91 -16.25
C PHE A 290 -9.92 -0.89 -16.80
N ASP A 291 -9.76 -0.59 -18.08
CA ASP A 291 -8.47 -0.46 -18.76
C ASP A 291 -8.01 1.00 -18.72
N LEU A 292 -6.93 1.26 -17.96
CA LEU A 292 -6.41 2.61 -17.78
C LEU A 292 -5.66 3.13 -19.02
N ASP A 293 -5.10 2.25 -19.85
CA ASP A 293 -4.40 2.65 -21.07
C ASP A 293 -5.40 3.11 -22.13
N ASN A 294 -6.46 2.32 -22.31
CA ASN A 294 -7.45 2.54 -23.36
C ASN A 294 -8.66 3.36 -22.91
N HIS A 295 -8.75 3.69 -21.62
CA HIS A 295 -9.91 4.38 -21.01
C HIS A 295 -11.23 3.68 -21.39
N SER A 296 -11.28 2.37 -21.14
CA SER A 296 -12.42 1.54 -21.53
C SER A 296 -12.85 0.62 -20.40
N MET A 297 -14.12 0.22 -20.43
CA MET A 297 -14.71 -0.73 -19.49
C MET A 297 -15.26 -1.94 -20.21
N ALA A 298 -15.07 -3.11 -19.61
CA ALA A 298 -15.67 -4.35 -20.06
C ALA A 298 -16.14 -5.18 -18.87
N VAL A 299 -17.27 -5.86 -19.03
CA VAL A 299 -17.74 -6.86 -18.07
C VAL A 299 -17.25 -8.22 -18.54
N ILE A 300 -16.58 -8.92 -17.64
CA ILE A 300 -16.00 -10.24 -17.87
C ILE A 300 -16.75 -11.23 -16.98
N GLN A 301 -17.41 -12.21 -17.59
CA GLN A 301 -18.22 -13.18 -16.87
C GLN A 301 -17.35 -14.32 -16.35
N MET A 302 -17.60 -14.81 -15.14
CA MET A 302 -17.01 -16.06 -14.68
C MET A 302 -17.71 -17.26 -15.32
N SER A 303 -16.95 -18.32 -15.65
CA SER A 303 -17.54 -19.58 -16.09
C SER A 303 -18.50 -20.13 -15.04
N LYS A 304 -19.61 -20.73 -15.51
CA LYS A 304 -20.61 -21.40 -14.66
C LYS A 304 -20.06 -22.63 -13.93
N ASP A 305 -18.93 -23.16 -14.39
CA ASP A 305 -18.26 -24.32 -13.78
C ASP A 305 -17.56 -23.98 -12.46
N ILE A 306 -17.41 -22.70 -12.14
CA ILE A 306 -16.83 -22.24 -10.87
C ILE A 306 -17.92 -22.35 -9.79
N PRO A 307 -17.69 -23.12 -8.72
CA PRO A 307 -18.70 -23.48 -7.72
C PRO A 307 -18.97 -22.33 -6.74
N ILE A 308 -19.57 -21.24 -7.21
CA ILE A 308 -20.01 -20.12 -6.38
C ILE A 308 -21.46 -20.38 -5.98
N THR A 309 -21.67 -20.79 -4.73
CA THR A 309 -23.01 -21.02 -4.16
C THR A 309 -23.49 -19.82 -3.36
N GLU A 310 -24.77 -19.81 -3.01
CA GLU A 310 -25.30 -18.87 -2.01
C GLU A 310 -24.49 -18.97 -0.70
N GLY A 311 -24.11 -17.82 -0.15
CA GLY A 311 -23.22 -17.72 1.01
C GLY A 311 -21.71 -17.88 0.71
N SER A 312 -21.32 -18.12 -0.54
CA SER A 312 -19.91 -18.05 -0.93
C SER A 312 -19.48 -16.59 -1.06
N ASP A 313 -18.28 -16.31 -0.59
CA ASP A 313 -17.65 -15.02 -0.75
C ASP A 313 -16.47 -15.12 -1.71
N VAL A 314 -16.29 -14.09 -2.53
CA VAL A 314 -15.30 -14.10 -3.61
C VAL A 314 -14.41 -12.87 -3.50
N GLN A 315 -13.13 -13.04 -3.81
CA GLN A 315 -12.15 -11.98 -3.79
C GLN A 315 -11.27 -12.07 -5.03
N ALA A 316 -11.18 -10.99 -5.81
CA ALA A 316 -10.20 -10.87 -6.88
C ALA A 316 -8.78 -10.92 -6.30
N LEU A 317 -7.84 -11.56 -6.99
CA LEU A 317 -6.46 -11.71 -6.56
C LEU A 317 -5.50 -11.39 -7.72
N ARG A 318 -4.29 -10.98 -7.35
CA ARG A 318 -3.16 -10.95 -8.28
C ARG A 318 -2.37 -12.26 -8.14
N THR A 319 -2.17 -12.95 -9.25
CA THR A 319 -1.38 -14.20 -9.26
C THR A 319 0.12 -13.91 -9.30
N GLN A 320 0.93 -14.92 -8.98
CA GLN A 320 2.40 -14.80 -8.95
C GLN A 320 3.00 -14.41 -10.31
N ASP A 321 2.40 -14.88 -11.41
CA ASP A 321 2.79 -14.51 -12.77
C ASP A 321 2.29 -13.10 -13.18
N GLY A 322 1.69 -12.36 -12.24
CA GLY A 322 1.17 -11.02 -12.46
C GLY A 322 -0.14 -10.99 -13.25
N GLY A 323 -0.87 -12.11 -13.30
CA GLY A 323 -2.19 -12.22 -13.90
C GLY A 323 -3.33 -12.01 -12.89
N LEU A 324 -4.56 -12.10 -13.41
CA LEU A 324 -5.78 -12.06 -12.62
C LEU A 324 -6.14 -13.48 -12.17
N GLY A 325 -6.37 -13.65 -10.87
CA GLY A 325 -6.95 -14.83 -10.25
C GLY A 325 -8.04 -14.44 -9.26
N PHE A 326 -8.55 -15.40 -8.50
CA PHE A 326 -9.53 -15.13 -7.45
C PHE A 326 -9.57 -16.22 -6.37
N ALA A 327 -10.02 -15.85 -5.18
CA ALA A 327 -10.38 -16.78 -4.11
C ALA A 327 -11.90 -16.94 -4.05
N VAL A 328 -12.37 -18.16 -3.85
CA VAL A 328 -13.74 -18.47 -3.45
C VAL A 328 -13.68 -19.07 -2.05
N VAL A 329 -14.31 -18.41 -1.09
CA VAL A 329 -14.45 -18.88 0.29
C VAL A 329 -15.88 -19.30 0.51
N SER A 330 -16.08 -20.53 0.98
CA SER A 330 -17.41 -21.06 1.29
C SER A 330 -17.28 -21.95 2.51
N LYS A 331 -18.09 -21.66 3.54
CA LYS A 331 -17.99 -22.31 4.87
C LYS A 331 -16.57 -22.23 5.43
N HIS A 332 -15.87 -23.36 5.50
CA HIS A 332 -14.49 -23.49 5.99
C HIS A 332 -13.49 -23.77 4.88
N ARG A 333 -13.86 -23.59 3.61
CA ARG A 333 -12.99 -23.93 2.49
C ARG A 333 -12.68 -22.71 1.65
N MET A 334 -11.41 -22.51 1.36
CA MET A 334 -10.91 -21.48 0.45
C MET A 334 -10.30 -22.14 -0.78
N GLN A 335 -10.83 -21.82 -1.96
CA GLN A 335 -10.31 -22.25 -3.24
C GLN A 335 -9.61 -21.10 -3.94
N LEU A 336 -8.35 -21.29 -4.31
CA LEU A 336 -7.55 -20.33 -5.08
C LEU A 336 -7.54 -20.76 -6.54
N TRP A 337 -8.05 -19.86 -7.37
CA TRP A 337 -8.10 -20.02 -8.81
C TRP A 337 -7.00 -19.17 -9.44
N GLY A 338 -6.17 -19.84 -10.25
CA GLY A 338 -4.99 -19.29 -10.89
C GLY A 338 -5.32 -18.36 -12.06
N LYS A 339 -4.34 -18.22 -12.96
CA LYS A 339 -4.43 -17.30 -14.09
C LYS A 339 -5.70 -17.56 -14.89
N THR A 340 -6.52 -16.53 -14.97
CA THR A 340 -7.76 -16.57 -15.74
C THR A 340 -7.45 -16.35 -17.21
N VAL A 341 -7.88 -17.28 -18.06
CA VAL A 341 -7.87 -17.08 -19.51
C VAL A 341 -9.21 -16.44 -19.86
N ILE A 342 -9.15 -15.21 -20.35
CA ILE A 342 -10.31 -14.53 -20.91
C ILE A 342 -10.48 -15.06 -22.34
N SER A 343 -11.52 -15.86 -22.55
CA SER A 343 -11.92 -16.29 -23.90
C SER A 343 -12.37 -15.09 -24.73
N GLY A 344 -12.40 -15.22 -26.06
CA GLY A 344 -12.93 -14.19 -26.97
C GLY A 344 -14.37 -13.74 -26.64
N ASP A 345 -15.12 -14.57 -25.91
CA ASP A 345 -16.48 -14.29 -25.44
C ASP A 345 -16.53 -13.47 -24.12
N ASN A 346 -15.41 -12.91 -23.65
CA ASN A 346 -15.27 -12.25 -22.34
C ASN A 346 -15.66 -13.14 -21.16
N VAL A 347 -15.40 -14.45 -21.27
CA VAL A 347 -15.61 -15.42 -20.20
C VAL A 347 -14.28 -15.80 -19.58
N VAL A 348 -14.17 -15.63 -18.27
CA VAL A 348 -13.08 -16.12 -17.43
C VAL A 348 -13.26 -17.60 -17.18
N ARG A 349 -12.28 -18.37 -17.68
CA ARG A 349 -12.02 -19.74 -17.21
C ARG A 349 -10.83 -19.67 -16.26
N GLY A 350 -11.07 -20.01 -15.00
CA GLY A 350 -10.02 -20.15 -14.00
C GLY A 350 -9.60 -21.61 -13.89
N GLU A 351 -8.31 -21.85 -13.67
CA GLU A 351 -7.79 -23.15 -13.28
C GLU A 351 -7.73 -23.21 -11.76
N LEU A 352 -8.31 -24.24 -11.14
CA LEU A 352 -8.20 -24.43 -9.70
C LEU A 352 -6.76 -24.81 -9.34
N HIS A 353 -6.04 -23.89 -8.69
CA HIS A 353 -4.65 -24.12 -8.30
C HIS A 353 -4.54 -24.80 -6.93
N LYS A 354 -5.36 -24.39 -5.97
CA LYS A 354 -5.23 -24.85 -4.59
C LYS A 354 -6.56 -24.81 -3.86
N THR A 355 -6.82 -25.84 -3.05
CA THR A 355 -7.91 -25.85 -2.07
C THR A 355 -7.30 -25.89 -0.68
N ILE A 356 -7.84 -25.07 0.23
CA ILE A 356 -7.39 -24.94 1.60
C ILE A 356 -8.60 -25.15 2.51
N GLU A 357 -8.48 -26.10 3.43
CA GLU A 357 -9.42 -26.29 4.52
C GLU A 357 -9.01 -25.33 5.66
N LEU A 358 -9.76 -24.24 5.83
CA LEU A 358 -9.50 -23.16 6.77
C LEU A 358 -9.61 -23.61 8.23
N ASP A 359 -10.52 -24.55 8.52
CA ASP A 359 -10.66 -25.17 9.82
C ASP A 359 -9.37 -25.89 10.25
N GLN A 360 -8.76 -26.64 9.34
CA GLN A 360 -7.50 -27.33 9.57
C GLN A 360 -6.33 -26.36 9.61
N LEU A 361 -6.28 -25.38 8.70
CA LEU A 361 -5.19 -24.40 8.63
C LEU A 361 -5.14 -23.54 9.90
N LEU A 362 -6.29 -23.03 10.33
CA LEU A 362 -6.39 -22.06 11.43
C LEU A 362 -6.61 -22.75 12.78
N SER A 363 -6.65 -24.09 12.81
CA SER A 363 -6.98 -24.89 13.99
C SER A 363 -8.29 -24.44 14.65
N LEU A 364 -9.32 -24.18 13.82
CA LEU A 364 -10.64 -23.81 14.32
C LEU A 364 -11.22 -24.98 15.12
N ARG A 365 -12.01 -24.68 16.15
CA ARG A 365 -12.73 -25.74 16.87
C ARG A 365 -13.64 -26.48 15.89
N PRO A 366 -13.89 -27.79 16.10
CA PRO A 366 -14.92 -28.51 15.36
C PRO A 366 -16.21 -27.71 15.46
N SER A 367 -16.59 -27.14 14.34
CA SER A 367 -17.62 -26.13 14.25
C SER A 367 -18.82 -26.74 13.54
N THR A 368 -20.00 -26.19 13.78
CA THR A 368 -21.21 -26.67 13.10
C THR A 368 -21.19 -26.25 11.63
N ASP A 369 -21.95 -26.96 10.79
CA ASP A 369 -22.11 -26.67 9.35
C ASP A 369 -22.63 -25.24 9.00
N ILE A 370 -22.95 -24.45 10.04
CA ILE A 370 -23.51 -23.09 9.98
C ILE A 370 -22.42 -22.02 10.08
N ASP A 371 -21.21 -22.36 10.54
CA ASP A 371 -20.15 -21.37 10.72
C ASP A 371 -19.61 -20.91 9.35
N GLN A 372 -19.75 -19.62 9.09
CA GLN A 372 -19.33 -19.00 7.83
C GLN A 372 -17.96 -18.36 7.98
N SER A 373 -17.11 -18.51 6.97
CA SER A 373 -15.91 -17.70 6.78
C SER A 373 -16.13 -16.75 5.61
N SER A 374 -15.57 -15.54 5.70
CA SER A 374 -15.72 -14.52 4.66
C SER A 374 -14.42 -13.76 4.45
N VAL A 375 -14.16 -13.34 3.22
CA VAL A 375 -13.01 -12.50 2.88
C VAL A 375 -13.38 -11.03 3.09
N ILE A 376 -12.72 -10.42 4.07
CA ILE A 376 -13.01 -9.04 4.49
C ILE A 376 -11.98 -8.03 3.98
N GLY A 377 -10.87 -8.50 3.39
CA GLY A 377 -9.83 -7.64 2.83
C GLY A 377 -8.74 -8.42 2.10
N TYR A 378 -8.05 -7.75 1.18
CA TYR A 378 -6.93 -8.28 0.43
C TYR A 378 -5.91 -7.19 0.11
N ASP A 379 -4.63 -7.48 0.34
CA ASP A 379 -3.51 -6.63 -0.06
C ASP A 379 -2.79 -7.28 -1.25
N GLU A 380 -2.93 -6.69 -2.42
CA GLU A 380 -2.36 -7.20 -3.67
C GLU A 380 -0.82 -7.13 -3.75
N VAL A 381 -0.21 -6.34 -2.87
CA VAL A 381 1.24 -6.11 -2.86
C VAL A 381 1.96 -7.18 -2.04
N SER A 382 1.50 -7.42 -0.81
CA SER A 382 2.03 -8.45 0.09
C SER A 382 1.35 -9.82 -0.11
N ASN A 383 0.33 -9.88 -0.97
CA ASN A 383 -0.49 -11.06 -1.23
C ASN A 383 -1.11 -11.65 0.06
N MET A 384 -1.59 -10.74 0.92
CA MET A 384 -2.20 -11.05 2.21
C MET A 384 -3.71 -10.99 2.09
N ILE A 385 -4.39 -12.06 2.50
CA ILE A 385 -5.85 -12.11 2.57
C ILE A 385 -6.30 -12.06 4.03
N PHE A 386 -7.40 -11.37 4.29
CA PHE A 386 -8.01 -11.28 5.61
C PHE A 386 -9.30 -12.10 5.58
N ILE A 387 -9.35 -13.12 6.43
CA ILE A 387 -10.49 -14.03 6.57
C ILE A 387 -11.12 -13.80 7.94
N TRP A 388 -12.40 -13.42 7.91
CA TRP A 388 -13.26 -13.45 9.08
C TRP A 388 -13.76 -14.87 9.33
N THR A 389 -13.80 -15.25 10.60
CA THR A 389 -14.35 -16.52 11.09
C THR A 389 -15.05 -16.26 12.43
N THR A 390 -15.75 -17.27 12.96
CA THR A 390 -16.36 -17.21 14.30
C THR A 390 -15.35 -17.08 15.45
N MET A 391 -14.07 -17.39 15.21
CA MET A 391 -13.00 -17.24 16.20
C MET A 391 -12.30 -15.87 16.14
N GLY A 392 -12.67 -15.03 15.17
CA GLY A 392 -12.04 -13.75 14.89
C GLY A 392 -11.44 -13.68 13.49
N VAL A 393 -10.56 -12.71 13.29
CA VAL A 393 -9.98 -12.40 11.98
C VAL A 393 -8.54 -12.91 11.87
N PHE A 394 -8.28 -13.60 10.77
CA PHE A 394 -6.97 -14.15 10.43
C PHE A 394 -6.41 -13.47 9.19
N MET A 395 -5.16 -13.03 9.27
CA MET A 395 -4.37 -12.59 8.14
C MET A 395 -3.55 -13.78 7.64
N ILE A 396 -3.71 -14.13 6.36
CA ILE A 396 -3.07 -15.29 5.73
C ILE A 396 -2.23 -14.82 4.54
N GLN A 397 -0.96 -15.21 4.50
CA GLN A 397 -0.09 -14.99 3.35
C GLN A 397 -0.31 -16.12 2.34
N LEU A 398 -0.80 -15.79 1.14
CA LEU A 398 -1.34 -16.78 0.19
C LEU A 398 -0.31 -17.72 -0.45
N GLU A 399 0.99 -17.44 -0.36
CA GLU A 399 2.03 -18.27 -1.00
C GLU A 399 2.57 -19.33 -0.03
N SER A 400 2.99 -18.87 1.14
CA SER A 400 3.55 -19.64 2.25
C SER A 400 2.49 -20.26 3.16
N MET A 401 1.24 -19.81 3.06
CA MET A 401 0.13 -20.17 3.96
C MET A 401 0.42 -19.90 5.44
N LYS A 402 1.38 -19.04 5.75
CA LYS A 402 1.59 -18.55 7.10
C LYS A 402 0.45 -17.63 7.46
N PHE A 403 -0.11 -17.81 8.65
CA PHE A 403 -1.21 -17.00 9.14
C PHE A 403 -0.89 -16.38 10.50
N THR A 404 -1.65 -15.34 10.86
CA THR A 404 -1.63 -14.74 12.19
C THR A 404 -3.03 -14.25 12.51
N LYS A 405 -3.52 -14.53 13.71
CA LYS A 405 -4.77 -13.95 14.22
C LYS A 405 -4.53 -12.48 14.55
N VAL A 406 -5.30 -11.59 13.95
CA VAL A 406 -5.13 -10.13 14.09
C VAL A 406 -6.21 -9.48 14.96
N CYS A 407 -7.39 -10.09 15.05
CA CYS A 407 -8.48 -9.61 15.89
C CYS A 407 -9.27 -10.78 16.46
N GLU A 408 -9.78 -10.62 17.68
CA GLU A 408 -10.77 -11.55 18.27
C GLU A 408 -12.21 -11.09 18.03
N ASP A 409 -12.40 -9.80 17.74
CA ASP A 409 -13.70 -9.21 17.50
C ASP A 409 -14.29 -9.68 16.17
N THR A 410 -15.54 -10.15 16.22
CA THR A 410 -16.29 -10.66 15.08
C THR A 410 -17.24 -9.62 14.47
N SER A 411 -17.35 -8.42 15.04
CA SER A 411 -18.28 -7.37 14.57
C SER A 411 -17.80 -6.62 13.33
N ILE A 412 -16.50 -6.67 13.03
CA ILE A 412 -15.89 -5.88 11.96
C ILE A 412 -16.16 -6.51 10.59
N ARG A 413 -16.73 -5.72 9.68
CA ARG A 413 -17.20 -6.17 8.36
C ARG A 413 -16.28 -5.83 7.19
N GLY A 414 -15.36 -4.87 7.33
CA GLY A 414 -14.43 -4.49 6.26
C GLY A 414 -13.04 -4.17 6.76
N TYR A 415 -12.02 -4.72 6.09
CA TYR A 415 -10.62 -4.48 6.38
C TYR A 415 -9.94 -3.88 5.16
N PHE A 416 -9.25 -2.77 5.38
CA PHE A 416 -8.54 -2.04 4.35
C PHE A 416 -7.03 -2.08 4.66
N PRO A 417 -6.28 -3.01 4.04
CA PRO A 417 -4.86 -3.14 4.28
C PRO A 417 -4.10 -1.88 3.88
N PHE A 418 -3.15 -1.46 4.70
CA PHE A 418 -2.35 -0.27 4.48
C PHE A 418 -0.86 -0.61 4.41
N ALA A 419 -0.36 -0.73 3.18
CA ALA A 419 1.06 -0.88 2.88
C ALA A 419 1.67 0.46 2.45
N SER A 420 2.76 0.87 3.11
CA SER A 420 3.46 2.11 2.79
C SER A 420 4.88 2.15 3.38
N PHE A 421 5.75 2.98 2.80
CA PHE A 421 7.05 3.25 3.39
C PHE A 421 6.92 4.27 4.51
N TYR A 422 7.25 3.87 5.73
CA TYR A 422 7.24 4.78 6.86
C TYR A 422 8.54 5.61 6.90
N PRO A 423 8.45 6.94 6.95
CA PRO A 423 9.61 7.80 6.93
C PRO A 423 10.37 7.71 8.25
N CYS A 424 11.68 7.70 8.09
CA CYS A 424 12.69 7.88 9.13
C CYS A 424 12.83 9.35 9.48
#